data_AF-K5W1K6-F1
#
_entry.id   AF-K5W1K6-F1
#
_cell.length_a   1.000
_cell.length_b   1.000
_cell.length_c   1.000
_cell.angle_alpha   90.00
_cell.angle_beta   90.00
_cell.angle_gamma   90.00
#
_symmetry.space_group_name_H-M   'P 1'
#
loop_
_entity.id
_entity.type
_entity.pdbx_description
1 polymer ?
#
loop_
_entity_poly.entity_id
_entity_poly.type
_entity_poly.pdbx_seq_one_letter_code
_entity_poly.pdbx_strand_id
1 'polypeptide(L)'
;PKVDARVFLLSGVAGSGKSTIAQSVAQWCSERGYLGASFFCSRDNRACSDIQMIFPTIAYQLGLFFPEFQHKTAEAMKREPHIQTTLVSHQLKRLIVDPLRELPAFPPCAVVIDALDECKDDHATSLIVRALSECISDLAPLKIFLTSRPVRNITHGFRSTGL
;
A
#
# COMPACT_ATOMS: atom_id res chain seq x y z
N PRO A 1 19.27 -2.80 -13.22
CA PRO A 1 18.04 -2.36 -12.49
C PRO A 1 16.81 -2.64 -13.36
N LYS A 2 15.87 -3.46 -12.89
CA LYS A 2 14.62 -3.65 -13.62
C LYS A 2 13.78 -2.38 -13.49
N VAL A 3 13.47 -1.76 -14.63
CA VAL A 3 12.89 -0.41 -14.73
C VAL A 3 11.37 -0.40 -14.47
N ASP A 4 10.73 -1.57 -14.32
CA ASP A 4 9.26 -1.70 -14.25
C ASP A 4 8.72 -2.33 -12.94
N ALA A 5 9.49 -2.34 -11.85
CA ALA A 5 8.96 -2.78 -10.57
C ALA A 5 7.82 -1.84 -10.10
N ARG A 6 6.67 -2.42 -9.73
CA ARG A 6 5.50 -1.69 -9.19
C ARG A 6 5.46 -1.67 -7.67
N VAL A 7 6.08 -2.65 -7.03
CA VAL A 7 6.18 -2.77 -5.59
C VAL A 7 7.66 -2.88 -5.24
N PHE A 8 8.14 -2.00 -4.36
CA PHE A 8 9.49 -1.99 -3.85
C PHE A 8 9.46 -2.17 -2.34
N LEU A 9 10.15 -3.19 -1.81
CA LEU A 9 10.24 -3.45 -0.38
C LEU A 9 11.66 -3.16 0.12
N LEU A 10 11.82 -2.11 0.92
CA LEU A 10 13.04 -1.83 1.66
C LEU A 10 13.04 -2.61 2.97
N SER A 11 13.86 -3.66 3.05
CA SER A 11 13.99 -4.49 4.25
C SER A 11 15.33 -4.25 4.97
N GLY A 12 15.29 -4.22 6.30
CA GLY A 12 16.48 -3.96 7.11
C GLY A 12 16.19 -3.96 8.61
N VAL A 13 17.24 -4.07 9.42
CA VAL A 13 17.14 -4.13 10.89
C VAL A 13 16.62 -2.82 11.51
N ALA A 14 16.21 -2.86 12.78
CA ALA A 14 15.80 -1.65 13.50
C ALA A 14 16.95 -0.63 13.57
N GLY A 15 16.64 0.66 13.53
CA GLY A 15 17.64 1.73 13.56
C GLY A 15 18.41 1.96 12.25
N SER A 16 18.15 1.19 11.18
CA SER A 16 18.87 1.33 9.90
C SER A 16 18.38 2.49 9.00
N GLY A 17 17.53 3.39 9.50
CA GLY A 17 17.04 4.56 8.74
C GLY A 17 15.95 4.31 7.69
N LYS A 18 15.28 3.13 7.68
CA LYS A 18 14.22 2.82 6.70
C LYS A 18 13.08 3.84 6.70
N SER A 19 12.57 4.19 7.88
CA SER A 19 11.50 5.20 8.02
C SER A 19 11.95 6.58 7.57
N THR A 20 13.22 6.95 7.81
CA THR A 20 13.80 8.19 7.28
C THR A 20 13.77 8.21 5.75
N ILE A 21 14.10 7.09 5.11
CA ILE A 21 14.01 6.94 3.65
C ILE A 21 12.55 7.00 3.19
N ALA A 22 11.63 6.27 3.83
CA ALA A 22 10.21 6.29 3.48
C ALA A 22 9.59 7.69 3.57
N GLN A 23 9.89 8.42 4.64
CA GLN A 23 9.47 9.82 4.81
C GLN A 23 10.06 10.71 3.74
N SER A 24 11.36 10.56 3.44
CA SER A 24 12.03 11.34 2.39
C SER A 24 11.42 11.08 1.01
N VAL A 25 11.09 9.83 0.69
CA VAL A 25 10.39 9.44 -0.55
C VAL A 25 8.99 10.06 -0.60
N ALA A 26 8.22 9.95 0.49
CA ALA A 26 6.87 10.52 0.55
C ALA A 26 6.91 12.04 0.37
N GLN A 27 7.81 12.74 1.07
CA GLN A 27 7.99 14.19 0.95
C GLN A 27 8.39 14.58 -0.47
N TRP A 28 9.41 13.92 -1.04
CA TRP A 28 9.88 14.21 -2.40
C TRP A 28 8.79 14.03 -3.46
N CYS A 29 7.95 13.00 -3.32
CA CYS A 29 6.79 12.76 -4.18
C CYS A 29 5.69 13.81 -3.97
N SER A 30 5.44 14.21 -2.72
CA SER A 30 4.43 15.22 -2.38
C SER A 30 4.77 16.58 -2.97
N GLU A 31 6.03 17.03 -2.81
CA GLU A 31 6.55 18.29 -3.38
C GLU A 31 6.43 18.36 -4.90
N ARG A 32 6.35 17.20 -5.58
CA ARG A 32 6.21 17.10 -7.04
C ARG A 32 4.79 16.77 -7.50
N GLY A 33 3.83 16.64 -6.58
CA GLY A 33 2.45 16.30 -6.91
C GLY A 33 2.25 14.85 -7.37
N TYR A 34 3.14 13.93 -7.01
CA TYR A 34 3.04 12.50 -7.35
C TYR A 34 2.68 11.62 -6.15
N LEU A 35 2.60 12.15 -4.92
CA LEU A 35 2.20 11.33 -3.76
C LEU A 35 0.68 11.13 -3.78
N GLY A 36 0.23 9.92 -4.13
CA GLY A 36 -1.18 9.55 -4.10
C GLY A 36 -1.65 9.13 -2.71
N ALA A 37 -0.80 8.42 -1.96
CA ALA A 37 -1.11 8.04 -0.59
C ALA A 37 0.14 7.73 0.24
N SER A 38 0.00 7.82 1.57
CA SER A 38 0.97 7.31 2.53
C SER A 38 0.30 6.77 3.79
N PHE A 39 0.92 5.76 4.38
CA PHE A 39 0.53 5.18 5.67
C PHE A 39 1.78 4.81 6.45
N PHE A 40 1.93 5.35 7.66
CA PHE A 40 3.08 5.09 8.51
C PHE A 40 2.61 4.24 9.69
N CYS A 41 2.98 2.96 9.69
CA CYS A 41 2.63 2.05 10.77
C CYS A 41 3.37 2.43 12.05
N SER A 42 2.70 2.32 13.19
CA SER A 42 3.29 2.62 14.49
C SER A 42 2.54 1.87 15.59
N ARG A 43 3.26 1.09 16.40
CA ARG A 43 2.69 0.30 17.52
C ARG A 43 2.00 1.17 18.56
N ASP A 44 2.48 2.41 18.73
CA ASP A 44 2.02 3.33 19.76
C ASP A 44 0.72 4.07 19.37
N ASN A 45 0.33 4.01 18.09
CA ASN A 45 -0.91 4.59 17.60
C ASN A 45 -1.88 3.49 17.13
N ARG A 46 -3.05 3.42 17.77
CA ARG A 46 -4.07 2.40 17.45
C ARG A 46 -4.51 2.44 15.98
N ALA A 47 -4.67 3.61 15.38
CA ALA A 47 -5.10 3.74 14.00
C ALA A 47 -4.00 3.32 13.01
N CYS A 48 -2.73 3.51 13.38
CA CYS A 48 -1.56 3.18 12.56
C CYS A 48 -1.05 1.75 12.80
N SER A 49 -1.50 1.06 13.84
CA SER A 49 -1.10 -0.32 14.14
C SER A 49 -2.12 -1.36 13.68
N ASP A 50 -3.30 -0.93 13.24
CA ASP A 50 -4.34 -1.82 12.73
C ASP A 50 -4.16 -2.04 11.22
N ILE A 51 -3.87 -3.27 10.83
CA ILE A 51 -3.70 -3.68 9.43
C ILE A 51 -4.96 -3.41 8.60
N GLN A 52 -6.13 -3.46 9.23
CA GLN A 52 -7.43 -3.22 8.59
C GLN A 52 -7.62 -1.77 8.14
N MET A 53 -6.80 -0.85 8.65
CA MET A 53 -6.86 0.57 8.29
C MET A 53 -6.02 0.92 7.07
N ILE A 54 -5.07 0.07 6.66
CA ILE A 54 -4.11 0.38 5.60
C ILE A 54 -4.82 0.70 4.28
N PHE A 55 -5.57 -0.25 3.72
CA PHE A 55 -6.19 -0.05 2.40
C PHE A 55 -7.37 0.93 2.40
N PRO A 56 -8.24 0.98 3.43
CA PRO A 56 -9.23 2.05 3.53
C PRO A 56 -8.60 3.45 3.56
N THR A 57 -7.52 3.65 4.33
CA THR A 57 -6.82 4.94 4.38
C THR A 57 -6.14 5.28 3.04
N ILE A 58 -5.49 4.30 2.41
CA ILE A 58 -4.89 4.50 1.08
C ILE A 58 -5.95 4.85 0.03
N ALA A 59 -7.07 4.13 0.00
CA ALA A 59 -8.14 4.38 -0.97
C ALA A 59 -8.77 5.77 -0.77
N TYR A 60 -8.95 6.19 0.48
CA TYR A 60 -9.40 7.56 0.78
C TYR A 60 -8.43 8.62 0.23
N GLN A 61 -7.13 8.47 0.49
CA GLN A 61 -6.12 9.43 0.02
C GLN A 61 -5.99 9.43 -1.52
N LEU A 62 -6.06 8.27 -2.18
CA LEU A 62 -6.12 8.18 -3.64
C LEU A 62 -7.36 8.87 -4.22
N GLY A 63 -8.49 8.83 -3.51
CA GLY A 63 -9.68 9.59 -3.89
C GLY A 63 -9.50 11.11 -3.76
N LEU A 64 -8.77 11.57 -2.74
CA LEU A 64 -8.39 12.99 -2.65
C LEU A 64 -7.42 13.40 -3.77
N PHE A 65 -6.56 12.48 -4.20
CA PHE A 65 -5.62 12.70 -5.29
C PHE A 65 -6.31 12.73 -6.67
N PHE A 66 -7.34 11.91 -6.88
CA PHE A 66 -8.09 11.84 -8.14
C PHE A 66 -9.60 11.66 -7.89
N PRO A 67 -10.42 12.71 -8.08
CA PRO A 67 -11.84 12.69 -7.70
C PRO A 67 -12.68 11.58 -8.34
N GLU A 68 -12.40 11.20 -9.59
CA GLU A 68 -13.13 10.12 -10.28
C GLU A 68 -12.92 8.77 -9.59
N PHE A 69 -11.73 8.54 -9.03
CA PHE A 69 -11.46 7.37 -8.20
C PHE A 69 -12.24 7.40 -6.90
N GLN A 70 -12.37 8.58 -6.27
CA GLN A 70 -13.17 8.75 -5.05
C GLN A 70 -14.60 8.28 -5.26
N HIS A 71 -15.21 8.60 -6.41
CA HIS A 71 -16.56 8.19 -6.74
C HIS A 71 -16.68 6.66 -6.77
N LYS A 72 -15.77 5.98 -7.47
CA LYS A 72 -15.72 4.52 -7.58
C LYS A 72 -15.53 3.83 -6.23
N THR A 73 -14.59 4.31 -5.42
CA THR A 73 -14.37 3.77 -4.07
C THR A 73 -15.59 4.00 -3.17
N ALA A 74 -16.24 5.17 -3.26
CA ALA A 74 -17.44 5.45 -2.47
C ALA A 74 -18.61 4.54 -2.86
N GLU A 75 -18.79 4.22 -4.14
CA GLU A 75 -19.78 3.23 -4.59
C GLU A 75 -19.48 1.84 -4.04
N ALA A 76 -18.21 1.40 -4.05
CA ALA A 76 -17.81 0.12 -3.47
C ALA A 76 -18.12 0.06 -1.97
N MET A 77 -17.79 1.11 -1.20
CA MET A 77 -18.08 1.18 0.23
C MET A 77 -19.59 1.21 0.54
N LYS A 78 -20.41 1.86 -0.31
CA LYS A 78 -21.87 1.84 -0.17
C LYS A 78 -22.46 0.44 -0.39
N ARG A 79 -21.91 -0.32 -1.35
CA ARG A 79 -22.34 -1.70 -1.63
C ARG A 79 -21.92 -2.67 -0.52
N GLU A 80 -20.80 -2.41 0.14
CA GLU A 80 -20.23 -3.28 1.17
C GLU A 80 -19.87 -2.48 2.44
N PRO A 81 -20.86 -2.13 3.30
CA PRO A 81 -20.64 -1.27 4.46
C PRO A 81 -19.63 -1.80 5.49
N HIS A 82 -19.39 -3.12 5.51
CA HIS A 82 -18.48 -3.80 6.44
C HIS A 82 -17.12 -4.13 5.83
N ILE A 83 -16.77 -3.55 4.67
CA ILE A 83 -15.53 -3.84 3.96
C ILE A 83 -14.26 -3.66 4.83
N GLN A 84 -14.29 -2.71 5.76
CA GLN A 84 -13.18 -2.41 6.68
C GLN A 84 -12.88 -3.55 7.68
N THR A 85 -13.77 -4.52 7.85
CA THR A 85 -13.54 -5.69 8.71
C THR A 85 -13.32 -6.99 7.92
N THR A 86 -13.24 -6.91 6.59
CA THR A 86 -13.01 -8.06 5.71
C THR A 86 -11.52 -8.41 5.58
N LEU A 87 -11.19 -9.44 4.81
CA LEU A 87 -9.79 -9.78 4.53
C LEU A 87 -9.06 -8.62 3.83
N VAL A 88 -7.79 -8.42 4.18
CA VAL A 88 -6.92 -7.38 3.61
C VAL A 88 -6.80 -7.48 2.09
N SER A 89 -6.75 -8.70 1.53
CA SER A 89 -6.77 -8.93 0.08
C SER A 89 -8.09 -8.51 -0.57
N HIS A 90 -9.21 -8.72 0.14
CA HIS A 90 -10.51 -8.29 -0.31
C HIS A 90 -10.64 -6.76 -0.28
N GLN A 91 -10.15 -6.10 0.76
CA GLN A 91 -10.08 -4.63 0.83
C GLN A 91 -9.24 -4.04 -0.31
N LEU A 92 -8.03 -4.57 -0.55
CA LEU A 92 -7.19 -4.15 -1.67
C LEU A 92 -7.95 -4.23 -2.99
N LYS A 93 -8.60 -5.38 -3.22
CA LYS A 93 -9.33 -5.61 -4.46
C LYS A 93 -10.47 -4.61 -4.63
N ARG A 94 -11.36 -4.52 -3.64
CA ARG A 94 -12.61 -3.76 -3.75
C ARG A 94 -12.43 -2.26 -3.62
N LEU A 95 -11.45 -1.80 -2.84
CA LEU A 95 -11.24 -0.37 -2.58
C LEU A 95 -10.22 0.29 -3.52
N ILE A 96 -9.33 -0.51 -4.13
CA ILE A 96 -8.24 0.01 -4.97
C ILE A 96 -8.27 -0.60 -6.37
N VAL A 97 -8.15 -1.92 -6.49
CA VAL A 97 -7.99 -2.56 -7.80
C VAL A 97 -9.22 -2.40 -8.69
N ASP A 98 -10.41 -2.70 -8.17
CA ASP A 98 -11.65 -2.60 -8.94
C ASP A 98 -11.92 -1.13 -9.35
N PRO A 99 -11.82 -0.13 -8.45
CA PRO A 99 -11.87 1.28 -8.82
C PRO A 99 -10.86 1.70 -9.89
N LEU A 100 -9.60 1.24 -9.84
CA LEU A 100 -8.60 1.52 -10.88
C LEU A 100 -9.03 0.96 -12.25
N ARG A 101 -9.58 -0.27 -12.27
CA ARG A 101 -10.00 -0.94 -13.51
C ARG A 101 -11.24 -0.33 -14.14
N GLU A 102 -12.13 0.24 -13.33
CA GLU A 102 -13.35 0.89 -13.83
C GLU A 102 -13.09 2.28 -14.42
N LEU A 103 -11.93 2.87 -14.14
CA LEU A 103 -11.56 4.15 -14.71
C LEU A 103 -10.87 3.98 -16.07
N PRO A 104 -11.17 4.85 -17.05
CA PRO A 104 -10.47 4.81 -18.34
C PRO A 104 -8.99 5.14 -18.20
N ALA A 105 -8.63 5.96 -17.22
CA ALA A 105 -7.25 6.30 -16.87
C ALA A 105 -7.17 6.74 -15.40
N PHE A 106 -6.00 6.53 -14.80
CA PHE A 106 -5.64 7.07 -13.49
C PHE A 106 -4.23 7.69 -13.60
N PRO A 107 -3.94 8.85 -13.00
CA PRO A 107 -2.61 9.45 -13.06
C PRO A 107 -1.56 8.62 -12.32
N PRO A 108 -0.35 8.40 -12.87
CA PRO A 108 0.72 7.70 -12.15
C PRO A 108 1.06 8.40 -10.82
N CYS A 109 1.10 7.64 -9.73
CA CYS A 109 1.41 8.18 -8.42
C CYS A 109 2.10 7.15 -7.51
N ALA A 110 2.73 7.66 -6.46
CA ALA A 110 3.39 6.89 -5.43
C ALA A 110 2.46 6.59 -4.25
N VAL A 111 2.57 5.38 -3.71
CA VAL A 111 1.97 4.97 -2.44
C VAL A 111 3.09 4.52 -1.51
N VAL A 112 3.18 5.12 -0.32
CA VAL A 112 4.23 4.80 0.65
C VAL A 112 3.61 4.11 1.87
N ILE A 113 4.09 2.91 2.22
CA ILE A 113 3.68 2.21 3.45
C ILE A 113 4.93 1.92 4.27
N ASP A 114 5.08 2.62 5.38
CA ASP A 114 6.25 2.51 6.25
C ASP A 114 5.98 1.56 7.43
N ALA A 115 7.02 0.82 7.81
CA ALA A 115 7.11 0.02 9.03
C ALA A 115 6.00 -1.05 9.18
N LEU A 116 5.70 -1.82 8.12
CA LEU A 116 4.64 -2.85 8.15
C LEU A 116 4.78 -3.88 9.30
N ASP A 117 5.98 -4.10 9.84
CA ASP A 117 6.22 -4.95 11.01
C ASP A 117 5.78 -4.31 12.35
N GLU A 118 5.33 -3.06 12.33
CA GLU A 118 4.79 -2.34 13.49
C GLU A 118 3.26 -2.40 13.61
N CYS A 119 2.58 -3.10 12.70
CA CYS A 119 1.20 -3.51 12.94
C CYS A 119 1.11 -4.48 14.13
N LYS A 120 -0.06 -4.53 14.79
CA LYS A 120 -0.33 -5.47 15.90
C LYS A 120 -0.35 -6.93 15.46
N ASP A 121 -0.67 -7.17 14.19
CA ASP A 121 -0.66 -8.49 13.58
C ASP A 121 0.77 -8.81 13.12
N ASP A 122 1.39 -9.82 13.73
CA ASP A 122 2.74 -10.28 13.39
C ASP A 122 2.84 -10.84 11.96
N HIS A 123 1.71 -11.14 11.32
CA HIS A 123 1.62 -11.56 9.92
C HIS A 123 1.35 -10.41 8.95
N ALA A 124 1.23 -9.16 9.42
CA ALA A 124 0.80 -8.04 8.59
C ALA A 124 1.65 -7.83 7.33
N THR A 125 2.97 -7.88 7.48
CA THR A 125 3.87 -7.72 6.34
C THR A 125 3.63 -8.82 5.29
N SER A 126 3.45 -10.08 5.71
CA SER A 126 3.21 -11.21 4.80
C SER A 126 1.86 -11.09 4.09
N LEU A 127 0.81 -10.70 4.81
CA LEU A 127 -0.54 -10.54 4.27
C LEU A 127 -0.59 -9.41 3.23
N ILE A 128 -0.01 -8.25 3.53
CA ILE A 128 0.05 -7.10 2.62
C ILE A 128 0.88 -7.43 1.38
N VAL A 129 2.08 -7.97 1.55
CA VAL A 129 2.95 -8.36 0.43
C VAL A 129 2.26 -9.37 -0.48
N ARG A 130 1.61 -10.39 0.09
CA ARG A 130 0.90 -11.41 -0.67
C ARG A 130 -0.26 -10.80 -1.46
N ALA A 131 -1.11 -10.01 -0.81
CA ALA A 131 -2.24 -9.34 -1.46
C ALA A 131 -1.77 -8.45 -2.63
N LEU A 132 -0.70 -7.67 -2.44
CA LEU A 132 -0.13 -6.83 -3.50
C LEU A 132 0.44 -7.66 -4.66
N SER A 133 1.08 -8.79 -4.36
CA SER A 133 1.65 -9.69 -5.37
C SER A 133 0.56 -10.35 -6.23
N GLU A 134 -0.55 -10.75 -5.61
CA GLU A 134 -1.70 -11.36 -6.29
C GLU A 134 -2.42 -10.39 -7.25
N CYS A 135 -2.27 -9.08 -7.07
CA CYS A 135 -2.92 -8.04 -7.89
C CYS A 135 -1.93 -7.14 -8.65
N ILE A 136 -0.64 -7.50 -8.73
CA ILE A 136 0.42 -6.58 -9.18
C ILE A 136 0.17 -6.00 -10.58
N SER A 137 -0.39 -6.80 -11.49
CA SER A 137 -0.72 -6.42 -12.87
C SER A 137 -1.85 -5.38 -12.96
N ASP A 138 -2.71 -5.32 -11.94
CA ASP A 138 -3.88 -4.44 -11.90
C ASP A 138 -3.67 -3.18 -11.06
N LEU A 139 -2.52 -3.09 -10.38
CA LEU A 139 -2.15 -1.90 -9.61
C LEU A 139 -1.57 -0.78 -10.48
N ALA A 140 -1.48 -0.95 -11.80
CA ALA A 140 -1.06 0.15 -12.66
C ALA A 140 -2.09 1.30 -12.60
N PRO A 141 -1.64 2.57 -12.52
CA PRO A 141 -0.25 3.05 -12.64
C PRO A 141 0.43 3.37 -11.29
N LEU A 142 0.01 2.76 -10.18
CA LEU A 142 0.57 2.99 -8.86
C LEU A 142 2.01 2.44 -8.72
N LYS A 143 2.86 3.18 -8.02
CA LYS A 143 4.19 2.77 -7.58
C LYS A 143 4.23 2.69 -6.06
N ILE A 144 4.38 1.49 -5.52
CA ILE A 144 4.23 1.20 -4.10
C ILE A 144 5.61 1.01 -3.47
N PHE A 145 5.95 1.85 -2.48
CA PHE A 145 7.16 1.74 -1.68
C PHE A 145 6.79 1.26 -0.27
N LEU A 146 7.36 0.14 0.14
CA LEU A 146 7.11 -0.52 1.41
C LEU A 146 8.39 -0.54 2.24
N THR A 147 8.28 -0.42 3.56
CA THR A 147 9.37 -0.81 4.47
C THR A 147 8.88 -1.82 5.50
N SER A 148 9.80 -2.71 5.91
CA SER A 148 9.55 -3.67 7.00
C SER A 148 10.88 -4.25 7.51
N ARG A 149 10.91 -4.82 8.71
CA ARG A 149 11.98 -5.73 9.13
C ARG A 149 11.98 -7.01 8.29
N PRO A 150 13.11 -7.74 8.22
CA PRO A 150 13.15 -9.02 7.52
C PRO A 150 12.18 -10.03 8.13
N VAL A 151 11.24 -10.53 7.34
CA VAL A 151 10.34 -11.62 7.73
C VAL A 151 10.90 -12.92 7.16
N ARG A 152 11.05 -13.96 8.01
CA ARG A 152 11.73 -15.23 7.68
C ARG A 152 11.15 -15.99 6.46
N ASN A 153 9.98 -15.61 5.95
CA ASN A 153 9.30 -16.25 4.82
C ASN A 153 9.04 -15.34 3.59
N ILE A 154 9.28 -14.02 3.69
CA ILE A 154 9.03 -13.08 2.58
C ILE A 154 10.27 -12.92 1.69
N THR A 155 11.46 -13.17 2.25
CA THR A 155 12.73 -13.10 1.52
C THR A 155 12.82 -14.11 0.38
N HIS A 156 11.99 -15.16 0.35
CA HIS A 156 11.90 -16.04 -0.80
C HIS A 156 11.02 -15.45 -1.92
N GLY A 157 9.84 -14.90 -1.63
CA GLY A 157 8.90 -14.42 -2.67
C GLY A 157 9.43 -13.27 -3.55
N PHE A 158 10.22 -12.35 -2.99
CA PHE A 158 10.83 -11.26 -3.77
C PHE A 158 12.24 -11.57 -4.31
N ARG A 159 12.92 -12.62 -3.83
CA ARG A 159 14.21 -13.06 -4.39
C ARG A 159 14.07 -14.20 -5.41
N SER A 160 13.00 -15.00 -5.37
CA SER A 160 12.79 -16.14 -6.29
C SER A 160 11.89 -15.81 -7.49
N THR A 161 11.14 -14.71 -7.42
CA THR A 161 10.46 -14.15 -8.58
C THR A 161 11.24 -12.91 -8.93
N GLY A 162 12.12 -13.03 -9.93
CA GLY A 162 12.71 -11.86 -10.57
C GLY A 162 11.57 -11.04 -11.17
N LEU A 163 10.99 -10.15 -10.37
CA LEU A 163 10.07 -9.09 -10.72
C LEU A 163 10.86 -7.80 -10.86
#